data_AF-A0A183LAR8-F1
#
_entry.id   AF-A0A183LAR8-F1
#
_cell.length_a   1.000
_cell.length_b   1.000
_cell.length_c   1.000
_cell.angle_alpha   90.00
_cell.angle_beta   90.00
_cell.angle_gamma   90.00
#
_symmetry.space_group_name_H-M   'P 1'
#
loop_
_entity.id
_entity.type
_entity.pdbx_description
1 polymer ?
#
loop_
_entity_poly.entity_id
_entity_poly.type
_entity_poly.pdbx_seq_one_letter_code
_entity_poly.pdbx_strand_id
1 'polypeptide(L)'
;MKSTSCDTSGSRWLFKIPKDDKKCDLNSLSLPRKVDNCGDMLEVTKWDSMPDFLTSDTTYGSLTNEKCNLTGWSPQGKYLVGKTTGSCTVILSLKVHNLKPGTITFTYQIEEYGALAFFIIRNERCTQLPGGSFLLGLTGSYAYETVTFSVPVGHNILQWYLLVENVYIQQLYGLKDPELHIKEIRLTGTPPVTVCTPCAAGSFGPREKADRCELCPRNTYSAEGAESCELCPADQYSGNYKLYSLSCLIVK
;
A
#
# COMPACT_ATOMS: atom_id res chain seq x y z
N MET A 1 -6.70 -0.02 -21.01
CA MET A 1 -6.13 1.33 -21.22
C MET A 1 -4.62 1.14 -21.28
N LYS A 2 -3.90 1.73 -22.23
CA LYS A 2 -2.42 1.73 -22.25
C LYS A 2 -1.91 3.13 -21.96
N SER A 3 -0.65 3.21 -21.60
CA SER A 3 -0.05 4.45 -21.14
C SER A 3 1.40 4.56 -21.62
N THR A 4 1.82 5.77 -21.99
CA THR A 4 3.22 6.03 -22.37
C THR A 4 4.12 6.02 -21.15
N SER A 5 5.42 5.85 -21.35
CA SER A 5 6.43 6.16 -20.33
C SER A 5 6.28 7.60 -19.84
N CYS A 6 6.69 7.85 -18.61
CA CYS A 6 6.69 9.18 -18.01
C CYS A 6 7.72 10.07 -18.71
N ASP A 7 7.32 11.31 -18.99
CA ASP A 7 8.23 12.34 -19.47
C ASP A 7 9.08 12.91 -18.32
N THR A 8 10.09 13.71 -18.66
CA THR A 8 11.00 14.35 -17.68
C THR A 8 10.30 15.35 -16.76
N SER A 9 9.06 15.74 -17.07
CA SER A 9 8.23 16.60 -16.23
C SER A 9 7.31 15.81 -15.28
N GLY A 10 7.42 14.48 -15.27
CA GLY A 10 6.58 13.63 -14.45
C GLY A 10 5.14 13.60 -14.95
N SER A 11 4.91 13.63 -16.25
CA SER A 11 3.59 13.46 -16.87
C SER A 11 3.57 12.22 -17.78
N ARG A 12 2.39 11.61 -17.97
CA ARG A 12 2.19 10.58 -19.02
C ARG A 12 0.87 10.74 -19.73
N TRP A 13 0.79 10.13 -20.91
CA TRP A 13 -0.43 10.04 -21.67
C TRP A 13 -1.12 8.69 -21.45
N LEU A 14 -2.42 8.74 -21.18
CA LEU A 14 -3.31 7.57 -21.11
C LEU A 14 -4.14 7.49 -22.39
N PHE A 15 -4.20 6.30 -22.97
CA PHE A 15 -4.95 6.01 -24.20
C PHE A 15 -5.82 4.77 -24.01
N LYS A 16 -7.04 4.79 -24.58
CA LYS A 16 -7.83 3.57 -24.69
C LYS A 16 -7.37 2.77 -25.90
N ILE A 17 -7.38 1.45 -25.77
CA ILE A 17 -7.17 0.54 -26.89
C ILE A 17 -8.52 -0.10 -27.19
N PRO A 18 -8.95 -0.13 -28.47
CA PRO A 18 -10.10 -0.91 -28.91
C PRO A 18 -9.96 -2.39 -28.51
N LYS A 19 -11.07 -3.08 -28.24
CA LYS A 19 -11.05 -4.50 -27.90
C LYS A 19 -10.76 -5.43 -29.09
N ASP A 20 -10.92 -4.93 -30.31
CA ASP A 20 -10.77 -5.70 -31.55
C ASP A 20 -9.91 -4.90 -32.52
N ASP A 21 -8.71 -5.42 -32.84
CA ASP A 21 -7.74 -4.79 -33.73
C ASP A 21 -8.28 -4.64 -35.17
N LYS A 22 -9.40 -5.29 -35.50
CA LYS A 22 -10.02 -5.28 -36.84
C LYS A 22 -11.20 -4.30 -36.97
N LYS A 23 -11.68 -3.69 -35.88
CA LYS A 23 -12.78 -2.72 -35.89
C LYS A 23 -12.40 -1.44 -35.14
N CYS A 24 -11.95 -0.43 -35.88
CA CYS A 24 -11.82 0.94 -35.39
C CYS A 24 -13.19 1.63 -35.36
N ASP A 25 -14.02 1.34 -34.36
CA ASP A 25 -15.19 2.17 -34.05
C ASP A 25 -14.72 3.47 -33.37
N LEU A 26 -14.47 4.50 -34.18
CA LEU A 26 -14.04 5.84 -33.73
C LEU A 26 -15.14 6.66 -33.04
N ASN A 27 -16.33 6.09 -32.82
CA ASN A 27 -17.48 6.78 -32.22
C ASN A 27 -17.27 7.16 -30.74
N SER A 28 -16.24 6.61 -30.08
CA SER A 28 -15.74 7.19 -28.84
C SER A 28 -14.36 7.80 -29.10
N LEU A 29 -14.32 9.11 -29.41
CA LEU A 29 -13.09 9.90 -29.29
C LEU A 29 -12.68 9.89 -27.81
N SER A 30 -12.00 8.83 -27.37
CA SER A 30 -11.28 8.87 -26.11
C SER A 30 -10.01 9.67 -26.37
N LEU A 31 -10.12 10.97 -26.23
CA LEU A 31 -9.00 11.88 -26.30
C LEU A 31 -7.89 11.35 -25.36
N PRO A 32 -6.62 11.32 -25.83
CA PRO A 32 -5.49 11.08 -24.97
C PRO A 32 -5.57 12.00 -23.76
N ARG A 33 -5.57 11.44 -22.55
CA ARG A 33 -5.56 12.25 -21.33
C ARG A 33 -4.12 12.37 -20.86
N LYS A 34 -3.60 13.59 -20.82
CA LYS A 34 -2.35 13.88 -20.11
C LYS A 34 -2.66 13.86 -18.61
N VAL A 35 -1.90 13.08 -17.88
CA VAL A 35 -1.94 13.03 -16.42
C VAL A 35 -0.60 13.53 -15.91
N ASP A 36 -0.65 14.65 -15.21
CA ASP A 36 0.48 15.20 -14.46
C ASP A 36 0.57 14.44 -13.12
N ASN A 37 1.76 14.29 -12.56
CA ASN A 37 2.08 13.31 -11.51
C ASN A 37 1.95 11.86 -11.99
N CYS A 38 2.87 11.51 -12.88
CA CYS A 38 3.29 10.14 -13.16
C CYS A 38 3.70 9.34 -11.92
N GLY A 39 3.75 9.98 -10.74
CA GLY A 39 3.88 9.34 -9.44
C GLY A 39 5.03 8.36 -9.39
N ASP A 40 6.19 8.79 -9.85
CA ASP A 40 7.43 8.03 -9.70
C ASP A 40 7.89 7.94 -8.23
N MET A 41 7.11 8.54 -7.32
CA MET A 41 7.44 8.67 -5.91
C MET A 41 6.22 8.36 -5.02
N LEU A 42 6.34 7.33 -4.18
CA LEU A 42 5.42 7.04 -3.07
C LEU A 42 5.96 7.77 -1.84
N GLU A 43 5.13 8.58 -1.16
CA GLU A 43 5.50 9.27 0.07
C GLU A 43 4.44 9.04 1.15
N VAL A 44 4.90 8.62 2.33
CA VAL A 44 4.07 8.38 3.52
C VAL A 44 4.67 9.20 4.66
N THR A 45 3.96 10.26 5.06
CA THR A 45 4.36 11.18 6.14
C THR A 45 3.30 11.32 7.22
N LYS A 46 2.10 10.78 6.98
CA LYS A 46 0.97 10.77 7.92
C LYS A 46 0.55 9.33 8.18
N TRP A 47 0.26 9.03 9.44
CA TRP A 47 -0.02 7.68 9.93
C TRP A 47 -1.34 7.67 10.69
N ASP A 48 -2.41 8.22 10.10
CA ASP A 48 -3.73 8.24 10.72
C ASP A 48 -4.36 6.83 10.73
N SER A 49 -4.11 6.05 9.68
CA SER A 49 -4.47 4.64 9.55
C SER A 49 -3.34 3.87 8.86
N MET A 50 -3.36 2.54 8.98
CA MET A 50 -2.41 1.69 8.25
C MET A 50 -2.75 1.76 6.75
N PRO A 51 -1.81 2.14 5.86
CA PRO A 51 -2.05 2.12 4.42
C PRO A 51 -2.17 0.70 3.87
N ASP A 52 -3.04 0.47 2.88
CA ASP A 52 -3.34 -0.86 2.31
C ASP A 52 -2.14 -1.58 1.67
N PHE A 53 -1.10 -0.83 1.30
CA PHE A 53 0.12 -1.37 0.71
C PHE A 53 1.14 -1.86 1.76
N LEU A 54 0.89 -1.58 3.05
CA LEU A 54 1.69 -2.06 4.18
C LEU A 54 0.97 -3.19 4.89
N THR A 55 1.72 -4.20 5.30
CA THR A 55 1.21 -5.34 6.08
C THR A 55 2.03 -5.51 7.34
N SER A 56 1.35 -5.66 8.48
CA SER A 56 1.97 -5.98 9.77
C SER A 56 1.83 -7.47 10.03
N ASP A 57 2.95 -8.16 10.09
CA ASP A 57 3.02 -9.58 10.45
C ASP A 57 3.75 -9.74 11.80
N THR A 58 3.46 -10.83 12.50
CA THR A 58 4.15 -11.19 13.74
C THR A 58 4.45 -12.67 13.73
N THR A 59 5.72 -13.01 13.97
CA THR A 59 6.20 -14.39 14.08
C THR A 59 6.75 -14.63 15.48
N TYR A 60 6.86 -15.90 15.87
CA TYR A 60 7.24 -16.29 17.22
C TYR A 60 8.22 -17.46 17.19
N GLY A 61 9.21 -17.43 18.08
CA GLY A 61 10.40 -18.27 17.99
C GLY A 61 10.49 -19.47 18.96
N SER A 62 9.50 -19.77 19.81
CA SER A 62 9.69 -20.83 20.84
C SER A 62 8.42 -21.62 21.24
N LEU A 63 8.57 -22.57 22.16
CA LEU A 63 7.64 -23.64 22.55
C LEU A 63 6.61 -23.24 23.62
N THR A 64 6.67 -22.00 24.11
CA THR A 64 5.80 -21.49 25.16
C THR A 64 4.59 -20.78 24.55
N ASN A 65 3.40 -20.96 25.14
CA ASN A 65 2.12 -20.33 24.75
C ASN A 65 2.11 -18.79 24.97
N GLU A 66 3.23 -18.08 24.81
CA GLU A 66 3.26 -16.62 24.86
C GLU A 66 2.50 -16.08 23.65
N LYS A 67 1.33 -15.52 23.95
CA LYS A 67 0.52 -14.87 22.92
C LYS A 67 1.10 -13.48 22.68
N CYS A 68 1.66 -13.28 21.50
CA CYS A 68 2.14 -12.01 20.95
C CYS A 68 0.99 -11.00 20.69
N ASN A 69 0.09 -10.82 21.66
CA ASN A 69 -1.18 -10.09 21.50
C ASN A 69 -1.02 -8.57 21.50
N LEU A 70 0.10 -8.05 22.05
CA LEU A 70 0.40 -6.62 22.14
C LEU A 70 1.55 -6.19 21.23
N THR A 71 2.04 -7.10 20.39
CA THR A 71 3.13 -6.85 19.46
C THR A 71 2.58 -6.63 18.06
N GLY A 72 3.22 -5.75 17.31
CA GLY A 72 2.89 -5.49 15.92
C GLY A 72 3.14 -4.04 15.56
N TRP A 73 2.78 -3.69 14.33
CA TRP A 73 2.86 -2.34 13.82
C TRP A 73 1.53 -1.62 13.97
N SER A 74 1.57 -0.44 14.60
CA SER A 74 0.40 0.38 14.87
C SER A 74 0.62 1.84 14.44
N PRO A 75 -0.33 2.45 13.72
CA PRO A 75 -0.29 3.88 13.38
C PRO A 75 -0.57 4.75 14.61
N GLN A 76 0.21 5.83 14.81
CA GLN A 76 0.06 6.79 15.92
C GLN A 76 -0.18 8.24 15.43
N GLY A 77 -0.65 8.42 14.20
CA GLY A 77 -0.87 9.72 13.55
C GLY A 77 0.41 10.35 13.00
N LYS A 78 1.40 10.59 13.86
CA LYS A 78 2.67 11.25 13.49
C LYS A 78 3.78 10.29 13.04
N TYR A 79 3.71 9.05 13.47
CA TYR A 79 4.68 8.00 13.19
C TYR A 79 4.00 6.63 13.28
N LEU A 80 4.61 5.64 12.64
CA LEU A 80 4.25 4.24 12.76
C LEU A 80 5.13 3.59 13.84
N VAL A 81 4.54 2.82 14.75
CA VAL A 81 5.27 2.15 15.84
C VAL A 81 5.22 0.65 15.67
N GLY A 82 6.38 0.01 15.57
CA GLY A 82 6.56 -1.42 15.75
C GLY A 82 6.89 -1.72 17.20
N LYS A 83 6.04 -2.50 17.88
CA LYS A 83 6.27 -2.97 19.26
C LYS A 83 6.57 -4.46 19.25
N THR A 84 7.63 -4.88 19.94
CA THR A 84 7.92 -6.30 20.14
C THR A 84 8.14 -6.61 21.62
N THR A 85 7.90 -7.86 22.01
CA THR A 85 8.04 -8.34 23.39
C THR A 85 8.67 -9.73 23.39
N GLY A 86 9.54 -10.02 24.36
CA GLY A 86 10.04 -11.38 24.60
C GLY A 86 10.61 -12.03 23.34
N SER A 87 10.05 -13.17 22.92
CA SER A 87 10.50 -13.91 21.72
C SER A 87 9.64 -13.69 20.46
N CYS A 88 8.82 -12.63 20.46
CA CYS A 88 8.08 -12.20 19.27
C CYS A 88 9.01 -11.44 18.32
N THR A 89 8.78 -11.62 17.02
CA THR A 89 9.41 -10.84 15.95
C THR A 89 8.31 -10.17 15.17
N VAL A 90 8.37 -8.85 15.04
CA VAL A 90 7.40 -8.08 14.27
C VAL A 90 7.99 -7.65 12.94
N ILE A 91 7.18 -7.77 11.90
CA ILE A 91 7.62 -7.59 10.52
C ILE A 91 6.64 -6.62 9.85
N LEU A 92 7.15 -5.52 9.32
CA LEU A 92 6.40 -4.66 8.41
C LEU A 92 6.81 -5.03 7.00
N SER A 93 5.85 -5.33 6.14
CA SER A 93 6.10 -5.74 4.76
C SER A 93 5.49 -4.72 3.79
N LEU A 94 6.27 -4.32 2.79
CA LEU A 94 5.88 -3.44 1.70
C LEU A 94 6.20 -4.11 0.36
N LYS A 95 5.17 -4.42 -0.43
CA LYS A 95 5.33 -5.02 -1.77
C LYS A 95 5.36 -3.91 -2.82
N VAL A 96 6.42 -3.88 -3.63
CA VAL A 96 6.66 -2.80 -4.61
C VAL A 96 6.96 -3.38 -5.98
N HIS A 97 6.57 -2.65 -7.02
CA HIS A 97 6.90 -2.98 -8.41
C HIS A 97 7.60 -1.80 -9.05
N ASN A 98 8.93 -1.83 -9.08
CA ASN A 98 9.73 -0.74 -9.62
C ASN A 98 9.81 -0.88 -11.15
N LEU A 99 9.31 0.10 -11.90
CA LEU A 99 9.41 0.13 -13.36
C LEU A 99 10.80 0.62 -13.83
N LYS A 100 11.45 1.41 -12.97
CA LYS A 100 12.80 1.94 -13.17
C LYS A 100 13.61 1.78 -11.88
N PRO A 101 14.96 1.78 -11.95
CA PRO A 101 15.78 1.78 -10.76
C PRO A 101 15.36 2.94 -9.85
N GLY A 102 15.20 2.64 -8.57
CA GLY A 102 14.70 3.60 -7.60
C GLY A 102 15.39 3.44 -6.27
N THR A 103 14.91 4.19 -5.30
CA THR A 103 15.44 4.22 -3.93
C THR A 103 14.31 4.18 -2.94
N ILE A 104 14.55 3.52 -1.81
CA ILE A 104 13.73 3.66 -0.61
C ILE A 104 14.50 4.50 0.39
N THR A 105 13.88 5.56 0.86
CA THR A 105 14.37 6.41 1.94
C THR A 105 13.35 6.38 3.07
N PHE A 106 13.78 6.10 4.28
CA PHE A 106 12.88 6.19 5.43
C PHE A 106 13.61 6.76 6.65
N THR A 107 12.83 7.39 7.51
CA THR A 107 13.31 7.99 8.74
C THR A 107 12.80 7.19 9.92
N TYR A 108 13.72 6.76 10.76
CA TYR A 108 13.43 5.87 11.88
C TYR A 108 14.06 6.36 13.18
N GLN A 109 13.55 5.86 14.29
CA GLN A 109 14.09 6.06 15.63
C GLN A 109 14.02 4.73 16.39
N ILE A 110 15.10 4.42 17.12
CA ILE A 110 15.18 3.31 18.07
C ILE A 110 15.82 3.85 19.35
N GLU A 111 15.06 3.81 20.44
CA GLU A 111 15.47 4.37 21.73
C GLU A 111 16.07 3.31 22.66
N GLU A 112 15.48 2.11 22.71
CA GLU A 112 15.83 1.12 23.72
C GLU A 112 16.97 0.17 23.34
N TYR A 113 17.87 -0.07 24.29
CA TYR A 113 18.92 -1.09 24.18
C TYR A 113 18.32 -2.51 24.17
N GLY A 114 18.88 -3.39 23.33
CA GLY A 114 18.44 -4.79 23.19
C GLY A 114 17.47 -5.04 22.03
N ALA A 115 17.07 -3.99 21.31
CA ALA A 115 16.39 -4.09 20.03
C ALA A 115 17.36 -4.55 18.93
N LEU A 116 17.01 -5.60 18.20
CA LEU A 116 17.65 -5.93 16.94
C LEU A 116 16.68 -5.59 15.80
N ALA A 117 17.01 -4.54 15.05
CA ALA A 117 16.22 -4.08 13.93
C ALA A 117 17.02 -4.16 12.64
N PHE A 118 16.42 -4.72 11.59
CA PHE A 118 17.06 -4.79 10.28
C PHE A 118 16.05 -4.61 9.16
N PHE A 119 16.51 -3.97 8.09
CA PHE A 119 15.78 -3.75 6.87
C PHE A 119 16.25 -4.72 5.79
N ILE A 120 15.33 -5.44 5.15
CA ILE A 120 15.64 -6.40 4.10
C ILE A 120 14.91 -6.05 2.80
N ILE A 121 15.65 -6.12 1.70
CA ILE A 121 15.14 -6.10 0.34
C ILE A 121 15.23 -7.52 -0.22
N ARG A 122 14.06 -8.12 -0.54
CA ARG A 122 13.94 -9.42 -1.20
C ARG A 122 13.30 -9.24 -2.58
N ASN A 123 13.55 -10.18 -3.49
CA ASN A 123 12.74 -10.30 -4.70
C ASN A 123 11.42 -11.05 -4.43
N GLU A 124 10.54 -11.09 -5.43
CA GLU A 124 9.27 -11.84 -5.40
C GLU A 124 9.41 -13.35 -5.11
N ARG A 125 10.60 -13.92 -5.28
CA ARG A 125 10.92 -15.33 -4.96
C ARG A 125 11.46 -15.51 -3.55
N CYS A 126 11.36 -14.49 -2.70
CA CYS A 126 11.83 -14.46 -1.32
C CYS A 126 13.34 -14.69 -1.13
N THR A 127 14.13 -14.66 -2.21
CA THR A 127 15.58 -14.77 -2.12
C THR A 127 16.16 -13.40 -1.75
N GLN A 128 17.03 -13.38 -0.74
CA GLN A 128 17.74 -12.17 -0.33
C GLN A 128 18.66 -11.72 -1.48
N LEU A 129 18.60 -10.43 -1.81
CA LEU A 129 19.56 -9.84 -2.75
C LEU A 129 20.92 -9.71 -2.06
N PRO A 130 22.05 -9.89 -2.78
CA PRO A 130 23.38 -9.65 -2.20
C PRO A 130 23.47 -8.19 -1.71
N GLY A 131 23.83 -8.02 -0.44
CA GLY A 131 23.83 -6.70 0.21
C GLY A 131 22.44 -6.12 0.46
N GLY A 132 21.38 -6.92 0.41
CA GLY A 132 20.00 -6.48 0.62
C GLY A 132 19.54 -6.48 2.07
N SER A 133 20.39 -6.82 3.04
CA SER A 133 20.10 -6.81 4.47
C SER A 133 20.91 -5.74 5.19
N PHE A 134 20.24 -4.85 5.90
CA PHE A 134 20.84 -3.68 6.52
C PHE A 134 20.44 -3.61 7.99
N LEU A 135 21.42 -3.57 8.90
CA LEU A 135 21.16 -3.37 10.31
C LEU A 135 20.80 -1.90 10.57
N LEU A 136 19.75 -1.66 11.34
CA LEU A 136 19.36 -0.33 11.79
C LEU A 136 20.00 -0.05 13.15
N GLY A 137 20.73 1.07 13.23
CA GLY A 137 21.46 1.45 14.43
C GLY A 137 20.55 2.06 15.49
N LEU A 138 20.97 2.00 16.75
CA LEU A 138 20.35 2.77 17.82
C LEU A 138 20.54 4.26 17.54
N THR A 139 19.44 5.01 17.52
CA THR A 139 19.50 6.46 17.26
C THR A 139 19.50 7.25 18.57
N GLY A 140 18.91 6.68 19.63
CA GLY A 140 18.75 7.32 20.94
C GLY A 140 17.42 8.06 21.10
N SER A 141 17.18 8.59 22.30
CA SER A 141 15.94 9.28 22.64
C SER A 141 15.76 10.56 21.80
N TYR A 142 14.62 10.66 21.11
CA TYR A 142 14.19 11.79 20.28
C TYR A 142 15.08 12.11 19.06
N ALA A 143 16.02 11.25 18.72
CA ALA A 143 16.86 11.38 17.54
C ALA A 143 16.33 10.49 16.42
N TYR A 144 15.97 11.10 15.29
CA TYR A 144 15.58 10.39 14.08
C TYR A 144 16.75 10.34 13.12
N GLU A 145 17.00 9.17 12.54
CA GLU A 145 17.94 9.01 11.44
C GLU A 145 17.24 8.66 10.13
N THR A 146 17.79 9.15 9.03
CA THR A 146 17.28 8.90 7.68
C THR A 146 18.27 8.03 6.93
N VAL A 147 17.80 6.88 6.45
CA VAL A 147 18.59 5.93 5.66
C VAL A 147 18.01 5.79 4.27
N THR A 148 18.87 5.52 3.29
CA THR A 148 18.48 5.36 1.89
C THR A 148 19.12 4.12 1.29
N PHE A 149 18.32 3.32 0.58
CA PHE A 149 18.76 2.09 -0.08
C PHE A 149 18.28 2.04 -1.52
N SER A 150 19.08 1.45 -2.41
CA SER A 150 18.71 1.27 -3.82
C SER A 150 17.78 0.07 -3.99
N VAL A 151 16.69 0.27 -4.73
CA VAL A 151 15.70 -0.76 -5.04
C VAL A 151 15.78 -1.09 -6.55
N PRO A 152 16.04 -2.36 -6.92
CA PRO A 152 16.17 -2.74 -8.32
C PRO A 152 14.82 -2.74 -9.04
N VAL A 153 14.86 -2.76 -10.37
CA VAL A 153 13.67 -2.90 -11.23
C VAL A 153 13.01 -4.25 -10.98
N GLY A 154 11.68 -4.28 -11.04
CA GLY A 154 10.86 -5.48 -10.89
C GLY A 154 10.10 -5.53 -9.57
N HIS A 155 9.58 -6.71 -9.26
CA HIS A 155 8.84 -6.96 -8.02
C HIS A 155 9.80 -7.21 -6.86
N ASN A 156 9.72 -6.34 -5.84
CA ASN A 156 10.51 -6.46 -4.62
C ASN A 156 9.60 -6.44 -3.39
N ILE A 157 10.08 -7.06 -2.33
CA ILE A 157 9.44 -7.06 -1.02
C ILE A 157 10.43 -6.41 -0.06
N LEU A 158 10.02 -5.28 0.51
CA LEU A 158 10.79 -4.51 1.47
C LEU A 158 10.25 -4.83 2.86
N GLN A 159 11.12 -5.16 3.80
CA GLN A 159 10.70 -5.64 5.11
C GLN A 159 11.50 -5.00 6.23
N TRP A 160 10.80 -4.48 7.25
CA TRP A 160 11.40 -4.04 8.51
C TRP A 160 11.16 -5.10 9.55
N TYR A 161 12.23 -5.63 10.12
CA TYR A 161 12.19 -6.57 11.21
C TYR A 161 12.56 -5.88 12.50
N LEU A 162 11.85 -6.22 13.56
CA LEU A 162 12.18 -5.85 14.93
C LEU A 162 12.01 -7.08 15.82
N LEU A 163 13.06 -7.44 16.54
CA LEU A 163 13.07 -8.54 17.50
C LEU A 163 13.95 -8.21 18.70
N VAL A 164 13.79 -8.97 19.78
CA VAL A 164 14.64 -8.88 20.96
C VAL A 164 15.74 -9.93 20.86
N GLU A 165 17.00 -9.52 20.93
CA GLU A 165 18.13 -10.45 20.81
C GLU A 165 18.38 -11.22 22.12
N ASN A 166 18.22 -10.57 23.28
CA ASN A 166 18.52 -11.19 24.57
C ASN A 166 17.41 -10.93 25.60
N VAL A 167 16.40 -11.79 25.56
CA VAL A 167 15.24 -11.75 26.47
C VAL A 167 15.68 -11.86 27.94
N TYR A 168 16.70 -12.66 28.23
CA TYR A 168 17.21 -12.85 29.59
C TYR A 168 17.78 -11.55 30.17
N ILE A 169 18.57 -10.82 29.39
CA ILE A 169 19.11 -9.51 29.80
C ILE A 169 17.98 -8.50 30.01
N GLN A 170 16.97 -8.46 29.13
CA GLN A 170 15.85 -7.54 29.31
C GLN A 170 15.09 -7.80 30.62
N GLN A 171 14.82 -9.07 30.94
CA GLN A 171 14.15 -9.45 32.19
C GLN A 171 15.01 -9.17 33.42
N LEU A 172 16.31 -9.46 33.36
CA LEU A 172 17.23 -9.30 34.49
C LEU A 172 17.39 -7.83 34.90
N TYR A 173 17.43 -6.91 33.92
CA TYR A 173 17.63 -5.48 34.17
C TYR A 173 16.34 -4.67 34.13
N GLY A 174 15.18 -5.30 33.93
CA GLY A 174 13.90 -4.61 33.83
C GLY A 174 13.86 -3.57 32.71
N LEU A 175 14.52 -3.86 31.59
CA LEU A 175 14.54 -2.96 30.44
C LEU A 175 13.15 -2.91 29.82
N LYS A 176 12.77 -1.72 29.35
CA LYS A 176 11.53 -1.51 28.63
C LYS A 176 11.55 -2.26 27.29
N ASP A 177 10.40 -2.76 26.88
CA ASP A 177 10.22 -3.41 25.57
C ASP A 177 10.63 -2.45 24.44
N PRO A 178 11.40 -2.93 23.45
CA PRO A 178 11.95 -2.06 22.43
C PRO A 178 10.90 -1.66 21.40
N GLU A 179 10.97 -0.41 20.95
CA GLU A 179 10.09 0.13 19.93
C GLU A 179 10.89 0.66 18.73
N LEU A 180 10.37 0.41 17.52
CA LEU A 180 10.86 1.00 16.27
C LEU A 180 9.83 2.01 15.76
N HIS A 181 10.20 3.28 15.69
CA HIS A 181 9.32 4.33 15.16
C HIS A 181 9.75 4.68 13.75
N ILE A 182 8.82 4.64 12.79
CA ILE A 182 9.03 5.10 11.42
C ILE A 182 8.23 6.39 11.22
N LYS A 183 8.92 7.48 10.90
CA LYS A 183 8.33 8.80 10.74
C LYS A 183 7.88 9.05 9.30
N GLU A 184 8.77 8.82 8.35
CA GLU A 184 8.49 8.99 6.92
C GLU A 184 9.04 7.83 6.10
N ILE A 185 8.33 7.47 5.03
CA ILE A 185 8.77 6.53 3.99
C ILE A 185 8.61 7.22 2.64
N ARG A 186 9.69 7.25 1.87
CA ARG A 186 9.77 7.78 0.52
C ARG A 186 10.31 6.69 -0.39
N LEU A 187 9.60 6.38 -1.46
CA LEU A 187 10.00 5.39 -2.45
C LEU A 187 10.06 6.05 -3.81
N THR A 188 11.10 5.78 -4.60
CA THR A 188 11.19 6.23 -5.99
C THR A 188 11.22 5.05 -6.95
N GLY A 189 10.87 5.30 -8.22
CA GLY A 189 10.92 4.30 -9.29
C GLY A 189 9.74 3.32 -9.33
N THR A 190 8.81 3.43 -8.39
CA THR A 190 7.50 2.76 -8.46
C THR A 190 6.52 3.60 -9.26
N PRO A 191 5.58 2.99 -9.99
CA PRO A 191 4.42 3.71 -10.47
C PRO A 191 3.62 4.23 -9.27
N PRO A 192 2.77 5.25 -9.45
CA PRO A 192 1.95 5.77 -8.37
C PRO A 192 1.16 4.59 -7.82
N VAL A 193 1.12 4.47 -6.49
CA VAL A 193 0.18 3.55 -5.82
C VAL A 193 -1.16 3.77 -6.50
N THR A 194 -1.62 2.75 -7.21
CA THR A 194 -2.96 2.74 -7.78
C THR A 194 -3.91 2.65 -6.61
N VAL A 195 -4.18 3.79 -5.97
CA VAL A 195 -5.42 3.99 -5.25
C VAL A 195 -6.48 3.70 -6.29
N CYS A 196 -7.16 2.57 -6.14
CA CYS A 196 -8.20 2.19 -7.05
C CYS A 196 -9.20 3.35 -7.02
N THR A 197 -9.36 4.05 -8.14
CA THR A 197 -10.35 5.12 -8.21
C THR A 197 -11.69 4.44 -7.95
N PRO A 198 -12.44 4.84 -6.91
CA PRO A 198 -13.71 4.20 -6.61
C PRO A 198 -14.61 4.29 -7.84
N CYS A 199 -15.39 3.24 -8.08
CA CYS A 199 -16.31 3.23 -9.20
C CYS A 199 -17.34 4.32 -9.02
N ALA A 200 -17.52 5.17 -10.03
CA ALA A 200 -18.53 6.22 -9.99
C ALA A 200 -19.92 5.60 -9.72
N ALA A 201 -20.76 6.33 -8.98
CA ALA A 201 -22.13 5.90 -8.69
C ALA A 201 -22.89 5.48 -9.96
N GLY A 202 -23.68 4.41 -9.85
CA GLY A 202 -24.31 3.71 -10.97
C GLY A 202 -23.38 2.73 -11.72
N SER A 203 -22.15 2.54 -11.24
CA SER A 203 -21.23 1.47 -11.63
C SER A 203 -20.69 0.74 -10.40
N PHE A 204 -20.32 -0.53 -10.55
CA PHE A 204 -19.80 -1.37 -9.48
C PHE A 204 -18.52 -2.09 -9.90
N GLY A 205 -17.67 -2.42 -8.92
CA GLY A 205 -16.47 -3.22 -9.09
C GLY A 205 -16.70 -4.64 -8.56
N PRO A 206 -16.92 -5.66 -9.42
CA PRO A 206 -17.30 -7.00 -8.96
C PRO A 206 -16.22 -7.76 -8.18
N ARG A 207 -15.02 -7.18 -8.03
CA ARG A 207 -13.87 -7.77 -7.33
C ARG A 207 -13.11 -6.66 -6.63
N GLU A 208 -12.49 -6.99 -5.49
CA GLU A 208 -11.48 -6.13 -4.90
C GLU A 208 -10.40 -5.78 -5.94
N LYS A 209 -10.08 -4.49 -6.07
CA LYS A 209 -9.14 -3.96 -7.08
C LYS A 209 -9.56 -4.25 -8.52
N ALA A 210 -10.87 -4.15 -8.82
CA ALA A 210 -11.36 -4.31 -10.18
C ALA A 210 -10.65 -3.37 -11.16
N ASP A 211 -10.05 -3.94 -12.21
CA ASP A 211 -9.40 -3.18 -13.30
C ASP A 211 -10.38 -2.30 -14.10
N ARG A 212 -11.69 -2.51 -13.89
CA ARG A 212 -12.78 -1.79 -14.56
C ARG A 212 -14.04 -1.77 -13.69
N CYS A 213 -14.78 -0.67 -13.80
CA CYS A 213 -16.13 -0.55 -13.27
C CYS A 213 -17.16 -1.00 -14.31
N GLU A 214 -18.11 -1.83 -13.90
CA GLU A 214 -19.21 -2.30 -14.73
C GLU A 214 -20.47 -1.49 -14.41
N LEU A 215 -21.27 -1.16 -15.43
CA LEU A 215 -22.50 -0.39 -15.23
C LEU A 215 -23.55 -1.25 -14.54
N CYS A 216 -24.33 -0.63 -13.65
CA CYS A 216 -25.47 -1.32 -13.05
C CYS A 216 -26.55 -1.67 -14.10
N PRO A 217 -27.13 -2.89 -14.03
CA PRO A 217 -28.25 -3.27 -14.90
C PRO A 217 -29.50 -2.42 -14.66
N ARG A 218 -30.52 -2.54 -15.52
CA ARG A 218 -31.80 -1.84 -15.33
C ARG A 218 -32.43 -2.24 -14.00
N ASN A 219 -33.14 -1.30 -13.37
CA ASN A 219 -33.76 -1.44 -12.05
C ASN A 219 -32.78 -1.60 -10.88
N THR A 220 -31.50 -1.29 -11.08
CA THR A 220 -30.53 -1.29 -10.00
C THR A 220 -29.74 0.03 -9.94
N TYR A 221 -29.21 0.34 -8.76
CA TYR A 221 -28.37 1.51 -8.51
C TYR A 221 -27.16 1.13 -7.67
N SER A 222 -26.13 1.96 -7.66
CA SER A 222 -24.98 1.78 -6.78
C SER A 222 -24.42 3.11 -6.30
N ALA A 223 -23.96 3.15 -5.05
CA ALA A 223 -23.17 4.25 -4.54
C ALA A 223 -21.76 4.24 -5.13
N GLU A 224 -21.04 5.35 -4.97
CA GLU A 224 -19.63 5.41 -5.36
C GLU A 224 -18.80 4.36 -4.58
N GLY A 225 -17.99 3.57 -5.30
CA GLY A 225 -17.16 2.52 -4.71
C GLY A 225 -17.88 1.20 -4.40
N ALA A 226 -19.12 1.01 -4.86
CA ALA A 226 -19.87 -0.22 -4.57
C ALA A 226 -19.26 -1.48 -5.24
N GLU A 227 -19.32 -2.60 -4.51
CA GLU A 227 -18.90 -3.93 -5.01
C GLU A 227 -20.02 -4.68 -5.75
N SER A 228 -21.27 -4.21 -5.61
CA SER A 228 -22.44 -4.76 -6.29
C SER A 228 -23.53 -3.69 -6.46
N CYS A 229 -24.54 -3.96 -7.30
CA CYS A 229 -25.67 -3.06 -7.48
C CYS A 229 -26.87 -3.52 -6.65
N GLU A 230 -27.57 -2.56 -6.04
CA GLU A 230 -28.77 -2.78 -5.25
C GLU A 230 -30.03 -2.61 -6.11
N LEU A 231 -31.07 -3.42 -5.85
CA LEU A 231 -32.35 -3.33 -6.53
C LEU A 231 -33.14 -2.09 -6.10
N CYS A 232 -33.78 -1.42 -7.06
CA CYS A 232 -34.72 -0.35 -6.75
C CYS A 232 -35.97 -0.89 -6.04
N PRO A 233 -36.54 -0.13 -5.08
CA PRO A 233 -37.85 -0.42 -4.49
C PRO A 233 -38.97 -0.54 -5.54
N ALA A 234 -40.05 -1.25 -5.21
CA ALA A 234 -41.11 -1.66 -6.15
C ALA A 234 -41.87 -0.51 -6.87
N ASP A 235 -41.66 0.73 -6.45
CA ASP A 235 -42.27 1.97 -6.97
C ASP A 235 -41.27 2.88 -7.69
N GLN A 236 -40.02 2.44 -7.91
CA GLN A 236 -38.95 3.26 -8.47
C GLN A 236 -38.17 2.54 -9.59
N TYR A 237 -37.70 3.31 -10.57
CA TYR A 237 -36.97 2.80 -11.74
C TYR A 237 -35.60 3.46 -11.87
N SER A 238 -34.59 2.67 -12.26
CA SER A 238 -33.24 3.14 -12.59
C SER A 238 -32.85 2.62 -13.98
N GLY A 239 -32.34 3.51 -14.83
CA GLY A 239 -32.00 3.20 -16.22
C GLY A 239 -30.52 2.88 -16.43
N ASN A 240 -30.19 2.19 -17.52
CA ASN A 240 -28.83 1.68 -17.78
C ASN A 240 -27.86 2.70 -18.41
N TYR A 241 -28.16 4.01 -18.33
CA TYR A 241 -27.30 5.08 -18.84
C TYR A 241 -26.78 5.93 -17.68
N LYS A 242 -25.56 6.45 -17.83
CA LYS A 242 -24.78 7.13 -16.77
C LYS A 242 -25.53 8.21 -15.98
N LEU A 243 -26.57 8.80 -16.54
CA LEU A 243 -27.33 9.90 -15.94
C LEU A 243 -28.53 9.46 -15.07
N TYR A 244 -29.18 8.30 -15.27
CA TYR A 244 -30.24 7.82 -14.36
C TYR A 244 -29.98 6.39 -13.82
N SER A 245 -28.69 6.01 -13.68
CA SER A 245 -28.22 4.89 -12.81
C SER A 245 -27.78 5.37 -11.41
N LEU A 246 -27.85 6.69 -11.18
CA LEU A 246 -27.35 7.37 -9.98
C LEU A 246 -28.32 7.25 -8.79
N SER A 247 -29.60 6.98 -9.05
CA SER A 247 -30.67 6.90 -8.04
C SER A 247 -31.91 6.29 -8.68
N CYS A 248 -32.73 5.62 -7.87
CA CYS A 248 -34.05 5.15 -8.31
C CYS A 248 -35.03 6.34 -8.39
N LEU A 249 -35.67 6.52 -9.55
CA LEU A 249 -36.61 7.61 -9.81
C LEU A 249 -38.05 7.08 -9.73
N ILE A 250 -38.93 7.82 -9.04
CA ILE A 250 -40.37 7.56 -9.04
C ILE A 250 -40.93 8.00 -10.40
N VAL A 251 -41.56 7.09 -11.12
CA VAL A 251 -42.32 7.43 -12.32
C VAL A 251 -43.66 8.00 -11.85
N LYS A 252 -43.84 9.32 -11.93
CA LYS A 252 -45.15 9.97 -11.81
C LYS A 252 -45.79 10.12 -13.19
#